data_AF-A0A7S4PVB6-F1
#
_entry.id   AF-A0A7S4PVB6-F1
#
_cell.length_a   1.000
_cell.length_b   1.000
_cell.length_c   1.000
_cell.angle_alpha   90.00
_cell.angle_beta   90.00
_cell.angle_gamma   90.00
#
_symmetry.space_group_name_H-M   'P 1'
#
loop_
_entity.id
_entity.type
_entity.pdbx_description
1 polymer ?
#
loop_
_entity_poly.entity_id
_entity_poly.type
_entity_poly.pdbx_seq_one_letter_code
_entity_poly.pdbx_strand_id
1 'polypeptide(L)'
;ERLERERREGGAPDGRGGAGRPAWGGQEQLEALQERQRQAAANVATSRCSLQLLWRQLRCRQMRMLHEVSQVYPIEKCEKCWAIRGFCIVSIDSLSHQDLREEENVSTALGFLAHLLVTLAGILEVPLRISVQQAGCSRSFLCDPHESLDASVPPREFPLYYGRGLEKSRFETALRLLRDGLHQFLYSRGYFDERRPSSSNLLECAALIVHKEMYGAESST
;
A
#
# COMPACT_ATOMS: atom_id res chain seq x y z
N GLU A 1 86.84 58.08 32.50
CA GLU A 1 85.56 58.36 31.86
C GLU A 1 85.38 57.37 30.71
N ARG A 2 84.50 56.39 30.89
CA ARG A 2 83.15 56.32 30.28
C ARG A 2 83.19 56.06 28.77
N LEU A 3 82.64 54.89 28.41
CA LEU A 3 81.68 54.65 27.31
C LEU A 3 82.23 54.87 25.88
N GLU A 4 82.08 54.00 24.89
CA GLU A 4 81.05 52.99 24.63
C GLU A 4 81.46 52.23 23.34
N ARG A 5 81.05 50.95 23.25
CA ARG A 5 80.53 50.26 22.04
C ARG A 5 81.52 50.03 20.86
N GLU A 6 81.55 48.89 20.18
CA GLU A 6 80.54 47.86 19.98
C GLU A 6 81.20 46.63 19.30
N ARG A 7 80.70 45.44 19.66
CA ARG A 7 80.51 44.24 18.80
C ARG A 7 81.71 43.66 18.05
N ARG A 8 82.08 42.43 18.44
CA ARG A 8 81.53 41.20 17.82
C ARG A 8 81.88 39.98 18.66
N GLU A 9 80.89 39.54 19.44
CA GLU A 9 80.82 38.20 20.01
C GLU A 9 80.35 37.22 18.92
N GLY A 10 80.96 36.04 18.90
CA GLY A 10 80.55 34.91 18.06
C GLY A 10 80.79 33.62 18.83
N GLY A 11 79.96 33.39 19.85
CA GLY A 11 79.94 32.15 20.62
C GLY A 11 79.27 31.01 19.87
N ALA A 12 79.80 29.81 20.07
CA ALA A 12 79.04 28.57 20.08
C ALA A 12 78.82 28.18 21.57
N PRO A 13 78.05 27.14 21.93
CA PRO A 13 77.02 26.38 21.20
C PRO A 13 75.68 26.37 21.97
N ASP A 14 74.54 26.00 21.36
CA ASP A 14 73.47 25.36 22.16
C ASP A 14 72.50 24.57 21.28
N GLY A 15 72.42 23.28 21.56
CA GLY A 15 71.38 22.41 21.02
C GLY A 15 70.06 22.69 21.71
N ARG A 16 69.00 22.96 20.94
CA ARG A 16 67.64 22.86 21.44
C ARG A 16 66.83 21.96 20.54
N GLY A 17 66.27 20.95 21.19
CA GLY A 17 65.61 19.82 20.57
C GLY A 17 64.48 20.27 19.66
N GLY A 18 64.43 19.64 18.49
CA GLY A 18 63.19 19.51 17.75
C GLY A 18 62.19 18.82 18.66
N ALA A 19 61.23 19.59 19.17
CA ALA A 19 60.05 19.07 19.82
C ALA A 19 59.32 18.21 18.79
N GLY A 20 59.54 16.89 18.86
CA GLY A 20 58.72 15.92 18.16
C GLY A 20 57.27 16.17 18.57
N ARG A 21 56.46 16.64 17.60
CA ARG A 21 55.01 16.71 17.79
C ARG A 21 54.54 15.31 18.21
N PRO A 22 53.77 15.17 19.29
CA PRO A 22 53.35 13.85 19.75
C PRO A 22 52.49 13.20 18.67
N ALA A 23 52.97 12.09 18.09
CA ALA A 23 52.23 11.24 17.15
C ALA A 23 50.95 10.62 17.78
N TRP A 24 50.85 10.70 19.11
CA TRP A 24 49.78 10.19 19.96
C TRP A 24 48.39 10.74 19.61
N GLY A 25 48.28 11.98 19.12
CA GLY A 25 46.98 12.58 18.79
C GLY A 25 46.27 11.97 17.57
N GLY A 26 47.01 11.34 16.65
CA GLY A 26 46.42 10.68 15.47
C GLY A 26 45.82 9.31 15.78
N GLN A 27 46.41 8.57 16.74
CA GLN A 27 45.90 7.27 17.18
C GLN A 27 44.63 7.43 18.01
N GLU A 28 44.59 8.36 18.96
CA GLU A 28 43.38 8.66 19.75
C GLU A 28 42.21 9.12 18.85
N GLN A 29 42.51 9.90 17.81
CA GLN A 29 41.51 10.32 16.82
C GLN A 29 40.98 9.15 15.99
N LEU A 30 41.83 8.21 15.58
CA LEU A 30 41.42 7.03 14.83
C LEU A 30 40.57 6.09 15.69
N GLU A 31 40.94 5.89 16.96
CA GLU A 31 40.17 5.10 17.92
C GLU A 31 38.81 5.73 18.21
N ALA A 32 38.75 7.06 18.39
CA ALA A 32 37.48 7.78 18.56
C ALA A 32 36.58 7.68 17.32
N LEU A 33 37.17 7.70 16.11
CA LEU A 33 36.43 7.50 14.86
C LEU A 33 35.93 6.06 14.71
N GLN A 34 36.76 5.06 15.04
CA GLN A 34 36.36 3.65 15.03
C GLN A 34 35.25 3.37 16.03
N GLU A 35 35.32 3.95 17.23
CA GLU A 35 34.30 3.80 18.26
C GLU A 35 32.99 4.46 17.82
N ARG A 36 33.03 5.67 17.25
CA ARG A 36 31.85 6.30 16.64
C ARG A 36 31.27 5.45 15.51
N GLN A 37 32.12 4.85 14.67
CA GLN A 37 31.67 3.98 13.58
C GLN A 37 30.97 2.72 14.12
N ARG A 38 31.53 2.10 15.18
CA ARG A 38 30.93 0.95 15.87
C ARG A 38 29.59 1.31 16.49
N GLN A 39 29.51 2.43 17.19
CA GLN A 39 28.28 2.93 17.79
C GLN A 39 27.22 3.22 16.73
N ALA A 40 27.59 3.86 15.61
CA ALA A 40 26.69 4.11 14.49
C ALA A 40 26.18 2.81 13.87
N ALA A 41 27.05 1.82 13.66
CA ALA A 41 26.68 0.51 13.14
C ALA A 41 25.73 -0.25 14.09
N ALA A 42 26.00 -0.21 15.40
CA ALA A 42 25.14 -0.78 16.42
C ALA A 42 23.75 -0.12 16.43
N ASN A 43 23.69 1.21 16.39
CA ASN A 43 22.43 1.96 16.35
C ASN A 43 21.60 1.60 15.12
N VAL A 44 22.22 1.53 13.94
CA VAL A 44 21.52 1.11 12.70
C VAL A 44 21.00 -0.32 12.81
N ALA A 45 21.79 -1.24 13.38
CA ALA A 45 21.35 -2.62 13.60
C ALA A 45 20.14 -2.69 14.55
N THR A 46 20.17 -1.95 15.66
CA THR A 46 19.05 -1.85 16.61
C THR A 46 17.81 -1.29 15.93
N SER A 47 17.92 -0.18 15.19
CA SER A 47 16.78 0.40 14.46
C SER A 47 16.21 -0.57 13.44
N ARG A 48 17.05 -1.31 12.71
CA ARG A 48 16.60 -2.34 11.76
C ARG A 48 15.82 -3.45 12.47
N CYS A 49 16.32 -3.95 13.59
CA CYS A 49 15.63 -4.96 14.39
C CYS A 49 14.27 -4.45 14.91
N SER A 50 14.21 -3.21 15.41
CA SER A 50 12.97 -2.59 15.87
C SER A 50 11.96 -2.43 14.75
N LEU A 51 12.39 -1.95 13.56
CA LEU A 51 11.53 -1.84 12.39
C LEU A 51 11.02 -3.21 11.96
N GLN A 52 11.88 -4.23 11.87
CA GLN A 52 11.45 -5.60 11.53
C GLN A 52 10.42 -6.15 12.51
N LEU A 53 10.56 -5.88 13.81
CA LEU A 53 9.57 -6.27 14.82
C LEU A 53 8.22 -5.58 14.58
N LEU A 54 8.22 -4.27 14.35
CA LEU A 54 7.01 -3.50 14.07
C LEU A 54 6.33 -3.98 12.77
N TRP A 55 7.09 -4.21 11.71
CA TRP A 55 6.59 -4.77 10.45
C TRP A 55 5.92 -6.14 10.66
N ARG A 56 6.53 -7.02 11.46
CA ARG A 56 5.95 -8.32 11.79
C ARG A 56 4.64 -8.17 12.56
N GLN A 57 4.60 -7.28 13.55
CA GLN A 57 3.38 -7.02 14.34
C GLN A 57 2.26 -6.46 13.44
N LEU A 58 2.58 -5.51 12.56
CA LEU A 58 1.64 -4.96 11.59
C LEU A 58 1.10 -6.07 10.67
N ARG A 59 1.97 -6.91 10.11
CA ARG A 59 1.57 -8.02 9.24
C ARG A 59 0.69 -9.03 9.96
N CYS A 60 1.01 -9.39 11.21
CA CYS A 60 0.16 -10.29 12.01
C CYS A 60 -1.23 -9.68 12.25
N ARG A 61 -1.31 -8.37 12.51
CA ARG A 61 -2.58 -7.67 12.69
C ARG A 61 -3.37 -7.62 11.40
N GLN A 62 -2.74 -7.28 10.28
CA GLN A 62 -3.36 -7.29 8.96
C GLN A 62 -3.91 -8.68 8.63
N MET A 63 -3.13 -9.74 8.84
CA MET A 63 -3.57 -11.11 8.58
C MET A 63 -4.78 -11.51 9.41
N ARG A 64 -4.81 -11.11 10.69
CA ARG A 64 -5.98 -11.32 11.54
C ARG A 64 -7.20 -10.60 10.99
N MET A 65 -7.07 -9.32 10.63
CA MET A 65 -8.19 -8.54 10.07
C MET A 65 -8.67 -9.12 8.74
N LEU A 66 -7.76 -9.57 7.86
CA LEU A 66 -8.11 -10.24 6.61
C LEU A 66 -8.90 -11.54 6.85
N HIS A 67 -8.49 -12.31 7.85
CA HIS A 67 -9.20 -13.53 8.24
C HIS A 67 -10.61 -13.22 8.75
N GLU A 68 -10.80 -12.19 9.58
CA GLU A 68 -12.14 -11.77 9.99
C GLU A 68 -12.98 -11.32 8.79
N VAL A 69 -12.39 -10.56 7.86
CA VAL A 69 -13.07 -10.08 6.66
C VAL A 69 -13.49 -11.23 5.75
N SER A 70 -12.67 -12.27 5.58
CA SER A 70 -13.03 -13.44 4.78
C SER A 70 -14.18 -14.25 5.38
N GLN A 71 -14.31 -14.24 6.71
CA GLN A 71 -15.46 -14.85 7.41
C GLN A 71 -16.73 -14.02 7.25
N VAL A 72 -16.64 -12.69 7.25
CA VAL A 72 -17.80 -11.80 7.07
C VAL A 72 -18.25 -11.79 5.61
N TYR A 73 -17.34 -11.92 4.65
CA TYR A 73 -17.61 -11.91 3.22
C TYR A 73 -17.10 -13.18 2.55
N PRO A 74 -17.70 -14.36 2.85
CA PRO A 74 -17.34 -15.59 2.18
C PRO A 74 -17.64 -15.46 0.69
N ILE A 75 -16.62 -15.73 -0.13
CA ILE A 75 -16.73 -15.80 -1.58
C ILE A 75 -16.66 -17.27 -1.98
N GLU A 76 -17.74 -17.76 -2.58
CA GLU A 76 -17.89 -19.16 -2.98
C GLU A 76 -18.02 -19.24 -4.50
N LYS A 77 -17.40 -20.27 -5.09
CA LYS A 77 -17.54 -20.57 -6.51
C LYS A 77 -18.63 -21.63 -6.69
N CYS A 78 -19.73 -21.26 -7.33
CA CYS A 78 -20.74 -22.20 -7.79
C CYS A 78 -20.41 -22.66 -9.23
N GLU A 79 -21.17 -23.62 -9.76
CA GLU A 79 -20.88 -24.25 -11.06
C GLU A 79 -20.77 -23.26 -12.24
N LYS A 80 -21.57 -22.19 -12.23
CA LYS A 80 -21.65 -21.20 -13.32
C LYS A 80 -21.51 -19.74 -12.88
N CYS A 81 -21.47 -19.48 -11.58
CA CYS A 81 -21.45 -18.14 -11.02
C CYS A 81 -20.61 -18.11 -9.74
N TRP A 82 -20.21 -16.90 -9.34
CA TRP A 82 -19.59 -16.67 -8.05
C TRP A 82 -20.62 -16.10 -7.10
N ALA A 83 -20.56 -16.43 -5.82
CA ALA A 83 -21.48 -15.93 -4.81
C ALA A 83 -20.74 -15.25 -3.66
N ILE A 84 -21.34 -14.18 -3.14
CA ILE A 84 -20.89 -13.51 -1.91
C ILE A 84 -22.03 -13.52 -0.90
N ARG A 85 -21.80 -14.11 0.28
CA ARG A 85 -22.83 -14.31 1.32
C ARG A 85 -24.13 -14.97 0.81
N GLY A 86 -24.01 -15.88 -0.17
CA GLY A 86 -25.15 -16.57 -0.79
C GLY A 86 -25.84 -15.81 -1.93
N PHE A 87 -25.39 -14.60 -2.29
CA PHE A 87 -25.89 -13.87 -3.45
C PHE A 87 -24.98 -14.08 -4.67
N CYS A 88 -25.55 -14.63 -5.74
CA CYS A 88 -24.83 -14.91 -6.98
C CYS A 88 -24.61 -13.65 -7.83
N ILE A 89 -23.38 -13.46 -8.30
CA ILE A 89 -23.01 -12.45 -9.28
C ILE A 89 -22.52 -13.17 -10.55
N VAL A 90 -23.16 -12.85 -11.67
CA VAL A 90 -22.77 -13.31 -13.01
C VAL A 90 -21.74 -12.35 -13.64
N SER A 91 -21.24 -12.67 -14.83
CA SER A 91 -20.28 -11.81 -15.52
C SER A 91 -20.86 -10.43 -15.80
N ILE A 92 -20.00 -9.39 -15.88
CA ILE A 92 -20.41 -8.01 -16.18
C ILE A 92 -21.28 -7.95 -17.45
N ASP A 93 -20.93 -8.73 -18.47
CA ASP A 93 -21.69 -8.79 -19.73
C ASP A 93 -23.13 -9.25 -19.49
N SER A 94 -23.33 -10.25 -18.62
CA SER A 94 -24.64 -10.78 -18.28
C SER A 94 -25.41 -9.86 -17.31
N LEU A 95 -24.73 -9.20 -16.38
CA LEU A 95 -25.31 -8.23 -15.44
C LEU A 95 -25.94 -7.05 -16.18
N SER A 96 -25.35 -6.63 -17.30
CA SER A 96 -25.92 -5.58 -18.13
C SER A 96 -27.28 -5.96 -18.72
N HIS A 97 -27.61 -7.25 -18.88
CA HIS A 97 -28.84 -7.70 -19.52
C HIS A 97 -29.87 -8.32 -18.55
N GLN A 98 -29.65 -8.23 -17.24
CA GLN A 98 -30.51 -8.89 -16.25
C GLN A 98 -31.89 -8.23 -16.04
N ASP A 99 -32.84 -9.08 -15.62
CA ASP A 99 -34.22 -8.70 -15.31
C ASP A 99 -34.36 -7.97 -13.97
N LEU A 100 -35.33 -7.05 -13.91
CA LEU A 100 -35.69 -6.26 -12.72
C LEU A 100 -36.03 -7.10 -11.47
N ARG A 101 -36.35 -8.39 -11.63
CA ARG A 101 -36.70 -9.28 -10.51
C ARG A 101 -35.50 -9.70 -9.67
N GLU A 102 -34.31 -9.72 -10.25
CA GLU A 102 -33.07 -10.09 -9.55
C GLU A 102 -32.26 -8.85 -9.10
N GLU A 103 -32.77 -7.65 -9.40
CA GLU A 103 -32.13 -6.36 -9.14
C GLU A 103 -31.69 -6.22 -7.68
N GLU A 104 -32.55 -6.51 -6.72
CA GLU A 104 -32.25 -6.33 -5.29
C GLU A 104 -31.11 -7.25 -4.82
N ASN A 105 -31.11 -8.50 -5.28
CA ASN A 105 -30.07 -9.48 -4.94
C ASN A 105 -28.72 -9.07 -5.52
N VAL A 106 -28.71 -8.66 -6.79
CA VAL A 106 -27.50 -8.22 -7.50
C VAL A 106 -26.95 -6.95 -6.87
N SER A 107 -27.82 -5.97 -6.59
CA SER A 107 -27.43 -4.70 -5.97
C SER A 107 -26.86 -4.91 -4.57
N THR A 108 -27.44 -5.84 -3.80
CA THR A 108 -26.94 -6.23 -2.48
C THR A 108 -25.56 -6.90 -2.59
N ALA A 109 -25.40 -7.82 -3.55
CA ALA A 109 -24.14 -8.51 -3.79
C ALA A 109 -23.02 -7.54 -4.22
N LEU A 110 -23.33 -6.60 -5.12
CA LEU A 110 -22.42 -5.53 -5.54
C LEU A 110 -22.08 -4.59 -4.37
N GLY A 111 -23.04 -4.28 -3.51
CA GLY A 111 -22.81 -3.52 -2.28
C GLY A 111 -21.85 -4.20 -1.33
N PHE A 112 -21.98 -5.51 -1.12
CA PHE A 112 -21.03 -6.30 -0.33
C PHE A 112 -19.65 -6.35 -0.98
N LEU A 113 -19.57 -6.51 -2.30
CA LEU A 113 -18.30 -6.49 -3.02
C LEU A 113 -17.60 -5.12 -2.90
N ALA A 114 -18.33 -4.01 -3.05
CA ALA A 114 -17.79 -2.68 -2.91
C ALA A 114 -17.28 -2.43 -1.48
N HIS A 115 -18.03 -2.89 -0.48
CA HIS A 115 -17.59 -2.85 0.92
C HIS A 115 -16.34 -3.69 1.16
N LEU A 116 -16.30 -4.92 0.63
CA LEU A 116 -15.14 -5.79 0.73
C LEU A 116 -13.91 -5.11 0.14
N LEU A 117 -14.01 -4.52 -1.05
CA LEU A 117 -12.90 -3.83 -1.71
C LEU A 117 -12.35 -2.68 -0.86
N VAL A 118 -13.23 -1.80 -0.34
CA VAL A 118 -12.81 -0.69 0.52
C VAL A 118 -12.19 -1.19 1.82
N THR A 119 -12.75 -2.25 2.41
CA THR A 119 -12.23 -2.83 3.65
C THR A 119 -10.86 -3.45 3.44
N LEU A 120 -10.67 -4.20 2.34
CA LEU A 120 -9.37 -4.76 1.96
C LEU A 120 -8.35 -3.67 1.69
N ALA A 121 -8.72 -2.62 0.96
CA ALA A 121 -7.88 -1.46 0.71
C ALA A 121 -7.46 -0.73 1.99
N GLY A 122 -8.38 -0.56 2.95
CA GLY A 122 -8.08 0.03 4.24
C GLY A 122 -7.14 -0.83 5.09
N ILE A 123 -7.32 -2.16 5.10
CA ILE A 123 -6.47 -3.08 5.87
C ILE A 123 -5.06 -3.17 5.28
N LEU A 124 -4.97 -3.20 3.95
CA LEU A 124 -3.72 -3.38 3.21
C LEU A 124 -3.04 -2.06 2.82
N GLU A 125 -3.63 -0.93 3.22
CA GLU A 125 -3.15 0.43 2.94
C GLU A 125 -2.94 0.69 1.44
N VAL A 126 -3.86 0.18 0.61
CA VAL A 126 -3.85 0.38 -0.85
C VAL A 126 -4.71 1.59 -1.19
N PRO A 127 -4.17 2.65 -1.83
CA PRO A 127 -4.97 3.78 -2.26
C PRO A 127 -5.88 3.38 -3.43
N LEU A 128 -7.19 3.49 -3.27
CA LEU A 128 -8.15 3.27 -4.36
C LEU A 128 -8.40 4.56 -5.12
N ARG A 129 -8.52 4.48 -6.46
CA ARG A 129 -8.94 5.62 -7.29
C ARG A 129 -10.42 5.92 -7.17
N ILE A 130 -11.22 4.88 -6.96
CA ILE A 130 -12.66 4.98 -6.76
C ILE A 130 -12.96 5.24 -5.28
N SER A 131 -13.98 6.05 -5.03
CA SER A 131 -14.57 6.19 -3.70
C SER A 131 -15.94 5.52 -3.68
N VAL A 132 -16.24 4.79 -2.60
CA VAL A 132 -17.53 4.12 -2.42
C VAL A 132 -18.32 4.85 -1.34
N GLN A 133 -19.49 5.35 -1.69
CA GLN A 133 -20.45 5.92 -0.75
C GLN A 133 -21.47 4.84 -0.35
N GLN A 134 -21.86 4.84 0.93
CA GLN A 134 -22.79 3.86 1.50
C GLN A 134 -22.37 2.39 1.23
N ALA A 135 -21.08 2.10 1.41
CA ALA A 135 -20.54 0.77 1.21
C ALA A 135 -21.30 -0.28 2.05
N GLY A 136 -21.66 -1.41 1.42
CA GLY A 136 -22.31 -2.54 2.10
C GLY A 136 -23.83 -2.53 2.08
N CYS A 137 -24.45 -1.55 1.40
CA CYS A 137 -25.89 -1.52 1.18
C CYS A 137 -26.25 -1.77 -0.29
N SER A 138 -27.50 -2.20 -0.53
CA SER A 138 -28.07 -2.39 -1.87
C SER A 138 -28.21 -1.10 -2.68
N ARG A 139 -28.04 0.07 -2.05
CA ARG A 139 -28.12 1.38 -2.69
C ARG A 139 -26.78 2.11 -2.74
N SER A 140 -25.68 1.35 -2.75
CA SER A 140 -24.32 1.91 -2.77
C SER A 140 -24.03 2.68 -4.07
N PHE A 141 -23.17 3.69 -3.96
CA PHE A 141 -22.74 4.53 -5.07
C PHE A 141 -21.22 4.54 -5.18
N LEU A 142 -20.73 4.62 -6.41
CA LEU A 142 -19.32 4.88 -6.72
C LEU A 142 -19.17 6.32 -7.17
N CYS A 143 -18.11 6.97 -6.73
CA CYS A 143 -17.72 8.28 -7.26
C CYS A 143 -16.27 8.21 -7.72
N ASP A 144 -16.00 8.76 -8.90
CA ASP A 144 -14.64 9.01 -9.37
C ASP A 144 -14.28 10.47 -9.04
N PRO A 145 -13.38 10.71 -8.06
CA PRO A 145 -12.98 12.06 -7.69
C PRO A 145 -12.18 12.78 -8.80
N HIS A 146 -11.69 12.05 -9.80
CA HIS A 146 -10.83 12.59 -10.87
C HIS A 146 -11.61 12.93 -12.15
N GLU A 147 -12.89 12.53 -12.25
CA GLU A 147 -13.75 12.90 -13.39
C GLU A 147 -14.19 14.37 -13.30
N SER A 148 -14.31 14.96 -12.09
CA SER A 148 -14.63 16.37 -11.94
C SER A 148 -13.36 17.23 -12.10
N LEU A 149 -13.19 17.81 -13.29
CA LEU A 149 -12.12 18.78 -13.56
C LEU A 149 -12.28 20.07 -12.74
N ASP A 150 -13.52 20.40 -12.36
CA ASP A 150 -13.89 21.56 -11.54
C ASP A 150 -14.24 21.15 -10.11
N ALA A 151 -13.49 21.66 -9.13
CA ALA A 151 -13.74 21.44 -7.69
C ALA A 151 -15.09 22.01 -7.20
N SER A 152 -15.80 22.76 -8.04
CA SER A 152 -17.13 23.32 -7.76
C SER A 152 -18.28 22.37 -8.09
N VAL A 153 -18.04 21.30 -8.84
CA VAL A 153 -19.08 20.35 -9.27
C VAL A 153 -18.97 19.10 -8.39
N PRO A 154 -20.08 18.64 -7.77
CA PRO A 154 -20.02 17.41 -6.98
C PRO A 154 -19.57 16.25 -7.89
N PRO A 155 -18.70 15.35 -7.37
CA PRO A 155 -18.21 14.23 -8.16
C PRO A 155 -19.40 13.38 -8.62
N ARG A 156 -19.30 12.89 -9.86
CA ARG A 156 -20.40 12.15 -10.49
C ARG A 156 -20.66 10.85 -9.74
N GLU A 157 -21.90 10.64 -9.34
CA GLU A 157 -22.33 9.44 -8.62
C GLU A 157 -22.82 8.37 -9.60
N PHE A 158 -22.25 7.17 -9.46
CA PHE A 158 -22.54 5.99 -10.25
C PHE A 158 -23.18 4.90 -9.37
N PRO A 159 -24.50 4.69 -9.48
CA PRO A 159 -25.22 3.74 -8.64
C PRO A 159 -24.86 2.29 -8.98
N LEU A 160 -24.67 1.45 -7.96
CA LEU A 160 -24.49 0.00 -8.09
C LEU A 160 -25.81 -0.79 -8.09
N TYR A 161 -26.91 -0.11 -8.37
CA TYR A 161 -28.27 -0.66 -8.45
C TYR A 161 -29.00 -0.07 -9.65
N TYR A 162 -30.06 -0.74 -10.11
CA TYR A 162 -30.80 -0.32 -11.30
C TYR A 162 -32.31 -0.22 -11.05
N GLY A 163 -32.78 0.89 -10.46
CA GLY A 163 -34.21 1.07 -10.17
C GLY A 163 -35.02 1.72 -11.30
N ARG A 164 -36.37 1.73 -11.16
CA ARG A 164 -37.27 2.49 -12.05
C ARG A 164 -36.88 3.98 -12.06
N GLY A 165 -36.27 4.43 -13.14
CA GLY A 165 -35.88 5.84 -13.36
C GLY A 165 -34.36 6.09 -13.42
N LEU A 166 -33.52 5.09 -13.15
CA LEU A 166 -32.08 5.18 -13.37
C LEU A 166 -31.72 4.83 -14.82
N GLU A 167 -30.76 5.55 -15.39
CA GLU A 167 -30.22 5.23 -16.72
C GLU A 167 -29.30 4.00 -16.66
N LYS A 168 -29.56 3.04 -17.53
CA LYS A 168 -28.79 1.79 -17.61
C LYS A 168 -27.30 2.03 -17.87
N SER A 169 -27.00 3.06 -18.65
CA SER A 169 -25.63 3.49 -18.96
C SER A 169 -24.82 3.90 -17.71
N ARG A 170 -25.47 4.45 -16.68
CA ARG A 170 -24.80 4.82 -15.42
C ARG A 170 -24.44 3.59 -14.61
N PHE A 171 -25.33 2.60 -14.55
CA PHE A 171 -25.07 1.32 -13.90
C PHE A 171 -23.94 0.55 -14.60
N GLU A 172 -23.97 0.45 -15.93
CA GLU A 172 -22.88 -0.17 -16.71
C GLU A 172 -21.53 0.55 -16.50
N THR A 173 -21.56 1.86 -16.33
CA THR A 173 -20.37 2.64 -15.98
C THR A 173 -19.91 2.36 -14.55
N ALA A 174 -20.82 2.25 -13.59
CA ALA A 174 -20.51 1.85 -12.22
C ALA A 174 -19.82 0.47 -12.16
N LEU A 175 -20.33 -0.52 -12.90
CA LEU A 175 -19.72 -1.85 -12.98
C LEU A 175 -18.30 -1.82 -13.55
N ARG A 176 -18.07 -1.01 -14.58
CA ARG A 176 -16.73 -0.82 -15.17
C ARG A 176 -15.78 -0.14 -14.18
N LEU A 177 -16.22 0.90 -13.48
CA LEU A 177 -15.42 1.56 -12.44
C LEU A 177 -15.06 0.60 -11.30
N LEU A 178 -16.01 -0.24 -10.86
CA LEU A 178 -15.75 -1.25 -9.83
C LEU A 178 -14.70 -2.28 -10.28
N ARG A 179 -14.81 -2.77 -11.52
CA ARG A 179 -13.82 -3.65 -12.13
C ARG A 179 -12.45 -2.98 -12.19
N ASP A 180 -12.41 -1.73 -12.65
CA ASP A 180 -11.15 -1.01 -12.80
C ASP A 180 -10.51 -0.74 -11.43
N GLY A 181 -11.31 -0.52 -10.38
CA GLY A 181 -10.83 -0.48 -8.99
C GLY A 181 -10.23 -1.81 -8.51
N LEU A 182 -10.87 -2.94 -8.81
CA LEU A 182 -10.32 -4.27 -8.52
C LEU A 182 -9.02 -4.55 -9.28
N HIS A 183 -8.95 -4.18 -10.56
CA HIS A 183 -7.74 -4.29 -11.36
C HIS A 183 -6.62 -3.39 -10.84
N GLN A 184 -6.95 -2.16 -10.47
CA GLN A 184 -5.99 -1.21 -9.88
C GLN A 184 -5.44 -1.75 -8.56
N PHE A 185 -6.28 -2.36 -7.73
CA PHE A 185 -5.84 -3.06 -6.53
C PHE A 185 -4.87 -4.20 -6.88
N LEU A 186 -5.26 -5.11 -7.77
CA LEU A 186 -4.43 -6.24 -8.20
C LEU A 186 -3.08 -5.77 -8.77
N TYR A 187 -3.09 -4.72 -9.58
CA TYR A 187 -1.90 -4.13 -10.18
C TYR A 187 -0.97 -3.54 -9.12
N SER A 188 -1.51 -2.81 -8.13
CA SER A 188 -0.72 -2.22 -7.05
C SER A 188 0.04 -3.25 -6.20
N ARG A 189 -0.49 -4.48 -6.15
CA ARG A 189 0.11 -5.60 -5.41
C ARG A 189 0.95 -6.54 -6.28
N GLY A 190 0.98 -6.33 -7.60
CA GLY A 190 1.67 -7.20 -8.54
C GLY A 190 0.98 -8.55 -8.76
N TYR A 191 -0.32 -8.66 -8.49
CA TYR A 191 -1.11 -9.87 -8.73
C TYR A 191 -1.82 -9.87 -10.09
N PHE A 192 -1.78 -8.73 -10.79
CA PHE A 192 -2.38 -8.61 -12.10
C PHE A 192 -1.51 -9.33 -13.13
N ASP A 193 -2.08 -10.37 -13.74
CA ASP A 193 -1.46 -11.11 -14.84
C ASP A 193 -2.16 -10.73 -16.15
N GLU A 194 -1.50 -9.92 -16.97
CA GLU A 194 -2.00 -9.52 -18.30
C GLU A 194 -2.25 -10.71 -19.23
N ARG A 195 -1.65 -11.88 -18.94
CA ARG A 195 -1.76 -13.09 -19.77
C ARG A 195 -3.00 -13.92 -19.47
N ARG A 196 -3.67 -13.70 -18.34
CA ARG A 196 -5.00 -14.27 -18.09
C ARG A 196 -6.03 -13.25 -18.57
N PRO A 197 -7.03 -13.65 -19.38
CA PRO A 197 -8.17 -12.77 -19.60
C PRO A 197 -8.73 -12.43 -18.22
N SER A 198 -8.65 -11.16 -17.83
CA SER A 198 -9.20 -10.70 -16.56
C SER A 198 -10.62 -11.23 -16.50
N SER A 199 -10.90 -12.09 -15.51
CA SER A 199 -12.19 -12.73 -15.37
C SER A 199 -13.27 -11.66 -15.47
N SER A 200 -14.21 -11.82 -16.40
CA SER A 200 -15.36 -10.90 -16.51
C SER A 200 -16.23 -10.88 -15.24
N ASN A 201 -15.96 -11.81 -14.30
CA ASN A 201 -16.54 -11.89 -12.98
C ASN A 201 -15.77 -11.05 -11.96
N LEU A 202 -16.44 -10.07 -11.36
CA LEU A 202 -15.87 -9.21 -10.34
C LEU A 202 -15.47 -9.97 -9.06
N LEU A 203 -16.27 -10.96 -8.67
CA LEU A 203 -16.01 -11.77 -7.46
C LEU A 203 -14.80 -12.67 -7.60
N GLU A 204 -14.47 -13.11 -8.81
CA GLU A 204 -13.27 -13.89 -9.07
C GLU A 204 -12.01 -13.07 -8.81
N CYS A 205 -12.00 -11.79 -9.24
CA CYS A 205 -10.92 -10.85 -8.92
C CYS A 205 -10.80 -10.63 -7.41
N ALA A 206 -11.92 -10.43 -6.71
CA ALA A 206 -11.92 -10.25 -5.26
C ALA A 206 -11.44 -11.51 -4.51
N ALA A 207 -11.87 -12.70 -4.93
CA ALA A 207 -11.41 -13.97 -4.38
C ALA A 207 -9.89 -14.15 -4.58
N LEU A 208 -9.38 -13.78 -5.76
CA LEU A 208 -7.95 -13.83 -6.05
C LEU A 208 -7.15 -12.93 -5.11
N ILE A 209 -7.62 -11.70 -4.84
CA ILE A 209 -6.99 -10.78 -3.89
C ILE A 209 -6.91 -11.42 -2.51
N VAL A 210 -8.04 -11.88 -1.97
CA VAL A 210 -8.10 -12.49 -0.64
C VAL A 210 -7.18 -13.71 -0.55
N HIS A 211 -7.23 -14.59 -1.55
CA HIS A 211 -6.41 -15.79 -1.58
C HIS A 211 -4.91 -15.46 -1.62
N LYS A 212 -4.47 -14.54 -2.49
CA LYS A 212 -3.06 -14.18 -2.63
C LYS A 212 -2.52 -13.47 -1.38
N GLU A 213 -3.34 -12.69 -0.69
CA GLU A 213 -2.93 -12.02 0.54
C GLU A 213 -2.86 -12.97 1.75
N MET A 214 -3.79 -13.93 1.83
CA MET A 214 -3.88 -14.90 2.92
C MET A 214 -2.85 -16.03 2.81
N TYR A 215 -2.69 -16.60 1.62
CA TYR A 215 -1.86 -17.80 1.41
C TYR A 215 -0.52 -17.50 0.73
N GLY A 216 -0.27 -16.24 0.38
CA GLY A 216 0.92 -15.86 -0.38
C GLY A 216 0.90 -16.42 -1.81
N ALA A 217 1.95 -16.17 -2.56
CA ALA A 217 2.11 -16.65 -3.93
C ALA A 217 2.50 -18.15 -3.99
N GLU A 218 1.93 -19.01 -3.15
CA GLU A 218 2.08 -20.46 -3.29
C GLU A 218 0.90 -21.03 -4.08
N SER A 219 0.95 -20.86 -5.40
CA SER A 219 0.20 -21.68 -6.37
C SER A 219 0.61 -21.31 -7.79
N SER A 220 1.86 -21.64 -8.14
CA SER A 220 2.30 -21.77 -9.53
C SER A 220 3.37 -22.85 -9.58
N THR A 221 2.90 -24.08 -9.43
CA THR A 221 3.48 -25.27 -10.07
C THR A 221 2.49 -25.75 -11.10
#